data_AF-A0A9W8PN39-F1
#
_entry.id   AF-A0A9W8PN39-F1
#
_cell.length_a   1.000
_cell.length_b   1.000
_cell.length_c   1.000
_cell.angle_alpha   90.00
_cell.angle_beta   90.00
_cell.angle_gamma   90.00
#
_symmetry.space_group_name_H-M   'P 1'
#
loop_
_entity.id
_entity.type
_entity.pdbx_description
1 polymer ?
#
loop_
_entity_poly.entity_id
_entity_poly.type
_entity_poly.pdbx_seq_one_letter_code
_entity_poly.pdbx_strand_id
1 'polypeptide(L)'
;MAHPHILAAKSQEIISGILSATTLSRRLDFRSTQSSCAQFFSPTNLESFLGVFFQIWYPNWPVFHKPTFYAARRSPQLIAALSLIGACLSPEPDDQEQAMICMDVVEDWIFSSLELCDDIVHGPYQVRERLDLVQAAYALVLLMNWEGSKVQQTRARRRYFSEIVSVSRSLYPFAMAADTNESWGDFALREECIRTLLYTFLLDCAFVIFHNSVPRMVVTELRFRLASSEELFLAPDPETWAALQPNVHIQRTTLYQAIDMMMTEEIGPEQWKIFEKMSLLNTFTIISVPAKLLTHSQRFTISFSTIMDRSRKRSQED
;
A
#
# COMPACT_ATOMS: atom_id res chain seq x y z
N MET A 1 36.04 15.19 -14.17
CA MET A 1 35.70 14.11 -13.21
C MET A 1 34.20 13.87 -13.34
N ALA A 2 33.76 12.67 -13.68
CA ALA A 2 32.32 12.39 -13.73
C ALA A 2 31.76 12.44 -12.31
N HIS A 3 30.70 13.21 -12.09
CA HIS A 3 30.00 13.19 -10.80
C HIS A 3 29.35 11.81 -10.61
N PRO A 4 29.47 11.19 -9.42
CA PRO A 4 28.85 9.90 -9.17
C PRO A 4 27.33 10.03 -9.31
N HIS A 5 26.70 9.01 -9.91
CA HIS A 5 25.26 8.97 -10.11
C HIS A 5 24.51 9.12 -8.78
N ILE A 6 23.43 9.90 -8.76
CA ILE A 6 22.69 10.26 -7.54
C ILE A 6 22.13 9.04 -6.78
N LEU A 7 21.81 7.98 -7.52
CA LEU A 7 21.33 6.68 -7.00
C LEU A 7 22.42 5.64 -6.77
N ALA A 8 23.71 5.98 -6.87
CA ALA A 8 24.80 5.02 -6.69
C ALA A 8 24.79 4.37 -5.30
N ALA A 9 24.64 5.16 -4.24
CA ALA A 9 24.53 4.64 -2.88
C ALA A 9 23.28 3.77 -2.71
N LYS A 10 22.14 4.19 -3.28
CA LYS A 10 20.88 3.44 -3.20
C LYS A 10 20.98 2.07 -3.89
N SER A 11 21.62 2.01 -5.05
CA SER A 11 21.92 0.77 -5.76
C SER A 11 22.74 -0.19 -4.88
N GLN A 12 23.79 0.31 -4.23
CA GLN A 12 24.61 -0.50 -3.32
C GLN A 12 23.83 -1.01 -2.11
N GLU A 13 22.98 -0.17 -1.50
CA GLU A 13 22.11 -0.56 -0.40
C GLU A 13 21.14 -1.68 -0.79
N ILE A 14 20.52 -1.60 -1.98
CA ILE A 14 19.62 -2.63 -2.51
C ILE A 14 20.35 -3.96 -2.64
N ILE A 15 21.52 -3.97 -3.28
CA ILE A 15 22.30 -5.20 -3.47
C ILE A 15 22.72 -5.77 -2.12
N SER A 16 23.22 -4.95 -1.20
CA SER A 16 23.60 -5.40 0.14
C SER A 16 22.41 -6.00 0.92
N GLY A 17 21.22 -5.41 0.80
CA GLY A 17 20.01 -5.90 1.44
C GLY A 17 19.58 -7.27 0.91
N ILE A 18 19.56 -7.43 -0.42
CA ILE A 18 19.23 -8.70 -1.09
C ILE A 18 20.22 -9.81 -0.69
N LEU A 19 21.53 -9.50 -0.64
CA LEU A 19 22.57 -10.46 -0.23
C LEU A 19 22.37 -10.93 1.22
N SER A 20 22.06 -9.99 2.11
CA SER A 20 21.86 -10.28 3.53
C SER A 20 20.65 -11.19 3.73
N ALA A 21 19.52 -10.86 3.11
CA ALA A 21 18.29 -11.66 3.19
C ALA A 21 18.46 -13.07 2.60
N THR A 22 19.17 -13.21 1.49
CA THR A 22 19.31 -14.53 0.85
C THR A 22 20.22 -15.48 1.63
N THR A 23 21.21 -14.93 2.35
CA THR A 23 22.07 -15.70 3.26
C THR A 23 21.27 -16.32 4.40
N LEU A 24 20.25 -15.61 4.90
CA LEU A 24 19.30 -16.12 5.91
C LEU A 24 18.40 -17.24 5.34
N SER A 25 17.95 -17.10 4.09
CA SER A 25 17.00 -18.03 3.44
C SER A 25 17.62 -19.31 2.85
N ARG A 26 18.96 -19.49 2.86
CA ARG A 26 19.71 -20.69 2.40
C ARG A 26 19.33 -21.20 0.99
N ARG A 27 19.00 -20.33 0.03
CA ARG A 27 18.74 -20.74 -1.37
C ARG A 27 20.03 -21.01 -2.14
N LEU A 28 20.17 -22.22 -2.71
CA LEU A 28 21.38 -22.69 -3.40
C LEU A 28 21.60 -22.05 -4.79
N ASP A 29 20.54 -21.55 -5.44
CA ASP A 29 20.58 -20.99 -6.82
C ASP A 29 20.95 -19.49 -6.88
N PHE A 30 21.32 -18.89 -5.74
CA PHE A 30 21.43 -17.43 -5.63
C PHE A 30 22.60 -16.80 -6.42
N ARG A 31 23.68 -17.53 -6.68
CA ARG A 31 24.87 -16.95 -7.33
C ARG A 31 24.61 -16.44 -8.75
N SER A 32 23.76 -17.10 -9.53
CA SER A 32 23.36 -16.64 -10.86
C SER A 32 22.43 -15.43 -10.78
N THR A 33 21.46 -15.45 -9.85
CA THR A 33 20.50 -14.35 -9.62
C THR A 33 21.18 -13.08 -9.10
N GLN A 34 22.27 -13.20 -8.34
CA GLN A 34 23.02 -12.07 -7.80
C GLN A 34 23.56 -11.15 -8.90
N SER A 35 24.20 -11.71 -9.92
CA SER A 35 24.77 -10.92 -11.02
C SER A 35 23.69 -10.21 -11.83
N SER A 36 22.58 -10.92 -12.09
CA SER A 36 21.38 -10.35 -12.73
C SER A 36 20.82 -9.17 -11.94
N CYS A 37 20.65 -9.30 -10.62
CA CYS A 37 20.10 -8.21 -9.81
C CYS A 37 21.07 -7.05 -9.62
N ALA A 38 22.38 -7.29 -9.60
CA ALA A 38 23.38 -6.21 -9.59
C ALA A 38 23.31 -5.36 -10.87
N GLN A 39 23.11 -5.99 -12.03
CA GLN A 39 22.92 -5.28 -13.29
C GLN A 39 21.54 -4.58 -13.33
N PHE A 40 20.48 -5.28 -12.94
CA PHE A 40 19.12 -4.77 -12.93
C PHE A 40 18.97 -3.52 -12.04
N PHE A 41 19.47 -3.55 -10.81
CA PHE A 41 19.42 -2.42 -9.88
C PHE A 41 20.62 -1.47 -10.04
N SER A 42 21.23 -1.39 -11.22
CA SER A 42 22.26 -0.39 -11.51
C SER A 42 21.69 1.03 -11.39
N PRO A 43 22.50 2.05 -11.06
CA PRO A 43 21.99 3.40 -10.82
C PRO A 43 21.20 3.98 -11.99
N THR A 44 21.64 3.73 -13.23
CA THR A 44 20.97 4.17 -14.46
C THR A 44 19.62 3.47 -14.64
N ASN A 45 19.56 2.16 -14.39
CA ASN A 45 18.31 1.40 -14.48
C ASN A 45 17.32 1.84 -13.40
N LEU A 46 17.79 2.09 -12.18
CA LEU A 46 16.94 2.64 -11.12
C LEU A 46 16.30 3.96 -11.54
N GLU A 47 17.09 4.89 -12.10
CA GLU A 47 16.56 6.17 -12.58
C GLU A 47 15.53 5.97 -13.70
N SER A 48 15.84 5.13 -14.69
CA SER A 48 14.94 4.81 -15.80
C SER A 48 13.62 4.20 -15.31
N PHE A 49 13.68 3.12 -14.54
CA PHE A 49 12.49 2.40 -14.07
C PHE A 49 11.66 3.24 -13.11
N LEU A 50 12.27 4.05 -12.24
CA LEU A 50 11.51 5.00 -11.41
C LEU A 50 10.82 6.05 -12.26
N GLY A 51 11.45 6.54 -13.33
CA GLY A 51 10.84 7.43 -14.30
C GLY A 51 9.57 6.83 -14.92
N VAL A 52 9.68 5.58 -15.41
CA VAL A 52 8.54 4.82 -15.97
C VAL A 52 7.44 4.62 -14.92
N PHE A 53 7.80 4.23 -13.69
CA PHE A 53 6.87 4.08 -12.58
C PHE A 53 6.06 5.37 -12.34
N PHE A 54 6.73 6.52 -12.20
CA PHE A 54 6.06 7.78 -11.92
C PHE A 54 5.25 8.31 -13.10
N GLN A 55 5.61 7.96 -14.32
CA GLN A 55 4.90 8.36 -15.52
C GLN A 55 3.65 7.51 -15.78
N ILE A 56 3.76 6.19 -15.63
CA ILE A 56 2.73 5.23 -16.07
C ILE A 56 1.91 4.70 -14.90
N TRP A 57 2.55 4.31 -13.80
CA TRP A 57 1.88 3.61 -12.70
C TRP A 57 1.33 4.53 -11.62
N TYR A 58 2.10 5.54 -11.22
CA TYR A 58 1.76 6.46 -10.13
C TYR A 58 0.33 7.04 -10.19
N PRO A 59 -0.25 7.40 -11.36
CA PRO A 59 -1.65 7.86 -11.42
C PRO A 59 -2.68 6.87 -10.83
N ASN A 60 -2.39 5.57 -10.84
CA ASN A 60 -3.27 4.54 -10.28
C ASN A 60 -3.10 4.36 -8.76
N TRP A 61 -1.93 4.76 -8.23
CA TRP A 61 -1.55 4.61 -6.83
C TRP A 61 -0.78 5.85 -6.32
N PRO A 62 -1.43 7.04 -6.24
CA PRO A 62 -0.83 8.31 -5.85
C PRO A 62 -0.69 8.41 -4.32
N VAL A 63 0.10 7.51 -3.74
CA VAL A 63 0.39 7.48 -2.29
C VAL A 63 1.63 8.27 -1.90
N PHE A 64 2.44 8.71 -2.87
CA PHE A 64 3.67 9.46 -2.62
C PHE A 64 3.44 10.94 -2.81
N HIS A 65 3.92 11.73 -1.87
CA HIS A 65 3.93 13.18 -1.95
C HIS A 65 5.04 13.62 -2.91
N LYS A 66 4.69 13.72 -4.19
CA LYS A 66 5.63 13.96 -5.30
C LYS A 66 6.59 15.14 -5.07
N PRO A 67 6.16 16.31 -4.53
CA PRO A 67 7.07 17.43 -4.26
C PRO A 67 8.19 17.11 -3.27
N THR A 68 7.97 16.19 -2.32
CA THR A 68 8.98 15.79 -1.33
C THR A 68 9.63 14.43 -1.63
N PHE A 69 9.22 13.75 -2.69
CA PHE A 69 9.73 12.43 -3.01
C PHE A 69 11.13 12.53 -3.59
N TYR A 70 12.11 12.00 -2.87
CA TYR A 70 13.48 11.92 -3.33
C TYR A 70 14.04 10.52 -3.11
N ALA A 71 14.24 9.79 -4.22
CA ALA A 71 14.53 8.36 -4.19
C ALA A 71 15.78 8.00 -3.36
N ALA A 72 16.82 8.83 -3.37
CA ALA A 72 18.03 8.53 -2.60
C ALA A 72 17.82 8.64 -1.06
N ARG A 73 16.75 9.29 -0.59
CA ARG A 73 16.38 9.38 0.84
C ARG A 73 15.29 8.38 1.25
N ARG A 74 14.75 7.59 0.33
CA ARG A 74 13.76 6.55 0.63
C ARG A 74 14.43 5.24 1.02
N SER A 75 13.69 4.35 1.67
CA SER A 75 14.14 2.98 1.94
C SER A 75 14.60 2.28 0.64
N PRO A 76 15.69 1.49 0.67
CA PRO A 76 16.12 0.72 -0.49
C PRO A 76 15.10 -0.37 -0.87
N GLN A 77 14.36 -0.94 0.09
CA GLN A 77 13.25 -1.88 -0.20
C GLN A 77 12.18 -1.23 -1.08
N LEU A 78 11.77 -0.01 -0.74
CA LEU A 78 10.78 0.74 -1.50
C LEU A 78 11.29 0.98 -2.92
N ILE A 79 12.51 1.52 -3.06
CA ILE A 79 13.08 1.80 -4.38
C ILE A 79 13.19 0.53 -5.23
N ALA A 80 13.62 -0.59 -4.66
CA ALA A 80 13.65 -1.87 -5.37
C ALA A 80 12.25 -2.28 -5.87
N ALA A 81 11.22 -2.21 -5.02
CA ALA A 81 9.85 -2.57 -5.39
C ALA A 81 9.27 -1.65 -6.48
N LEU A 82 9.51 -0.34 -6.40
CA LEU A 82 9.07 0.61 -7.43
C LEU A 82 9.79 0.38 -8.76
N SER A 83 11.09 0.09 -8.72
CA SER A 83 11.86 -0.25 -9.92
C SER A 83 11.39 -1.54 -10.58
N LEU A 84 10.96 -2.55 -9.82
CA LEU A 84 10.34 -3.76 -10.39
C LEU A 84 9.06 -3.44 -11.16
N ILE A 85 8.16 -2.63 -10.59
CA ILE A 85 6.95 -2.19 -11.29
C ILE A 85 7.31 -1.41 -12.56
N GLY A 86 8.26 -0.48 -12.45
CA GLY A 86 8.73 0.33 -13.59
C GLY A 86 9.29 -0.52 -14.72
N ALA A 87 10.09 -1.53 -14.40
CA ALA A 87 10.65 -2.45 -15.39
C ALA A 87 9.59 -3.32 -16.07
N CYS A 88 8.58 -3.80 -15.33
CA CYS A 88 7.45 -4.53 -15.92
C CYS A 88 6.60 -3.67 -16.88
N LEU A 89 6.68 -2.35 -16.78
CA LEU A 89 6.04 -1.39 -17.68
C LEU A 89 7.00 -0.85 -18.75
N SER A 90 8.27 -1.27 -18.74
CA SER A 90 9.26 -0.91 -19.76
C SER A 90 8.87 -1.53 -21.11
N PRO A 91 9.10 -0.83 -22.24
CA PRO A 91 8.89 -1.41 -23.57
C PRO A 91 9.87 -2.53 -23.90
N GLU A 92 11.00 -2.64 -23.17
CA GLU A 92 12.04 -3.63 -23.44
C GLU A 92 11.72 -4.98 -22.77
N PRO A 93 11.59 -6.09 -23.55
CA PRO A 93 11.26 -7.40 -22.98
C PRO A 93 12.30 -7.91 -21.97
N ASP A 94 13.57 -7.58 -22.19
CA ASP A 94 14.68 -7.97 -21.30
C ASP A 94 14.51 -7.37 -19.90
N ASP A 95 14.03 -6.12 -19.79
CA ASP A 95 13.77 -5.48 -18.50
C ASP A 95 12.69 -6.21 -17.71
N GLN A 96 11.63 -6.65 -18.41
CA GLN A 96 10.52 -7.39 -17.81
C GLN A 96 10.99 -8.77 -17.32
N GLU A 97 11.77 -9.49 -18.13
CA GLU A 97 12.33 -10.80 -17.73
C GLU A 97 13.25 -10.67 -16.51
N GLN A 98 14.15 -9.67 -16.50
CA GLN A 98 15.05 -9.44 -15.36
C GLN A 98 14.27 -9.01 -14.10
N ALA A 99 13.21 -8.23 -14.24
CA ALA A 99 12.34 -7.88 -13.11
C ALA A 99 11.74 -9.14 -12.46
N MET A 100 11.26 -10.09 -13.27
CA MET A 100 10.70 -11.34 -12.75
C MET A 100 11.75 -12.19 -12.03
N ILE A 101 12.99 -12.24 -12.54
CA ILE A 101 14.11 -12.93 -11.89
C ILE A 101 14.44 -12.30 -10.53
N CYS A 102 14.44 -10.97 -10.45
CA CYS A 102 14.77 -10.25 -9.22
C CYS A 102 13.61 -10.13 -8.23
N MET A 103 12.37 -10.32 -8.68
CA MET A 103 11.18 -10.23 -7.81
C MET A 103 11.25 -11.22 -6.65
N ASP A 104 11.66 -12.48 -6.89
CA ASP A 104 11.69 -13.50 -5.83
C ASP A 104 12.67 -13.19 -4.69
N VAL A 105 13.82 -12.57 -4.99
CA VAL A 105 14.81 -12.20 -3.96
C VAL A 105 14.44 -10.92 -3.24
N VAL A 106 13.77 -9.98 -3.92
CA VAL A 106 13.23 -8.76 -3.30
C VAL A 106 12.02 -9.09 -2.43
N GLU A 107 11.20 -10.06 -2.85
CA GLU A 107 10.10 -10.62 -2.07
C GLU A 107 10.61 -11.17 -0.73
N ASP A 108 11.55 -12.11 -0.77
CA ASP A 108 12.11 -12.70 0.46
C ASP A 108 12.70 -11.60 1.38
N TRP A 109 13.39 -10.62 0.82
CA TRP A 109 13.98 -9.52 1.59
C TRP A 109 12.94 -8.63 2.27
N ILE A 110 11.91 -8.20 1.54
CA ILE A 110 10.87 -7.31 2.07
C ILE A 110 10.06 -8.03 3.15
N PHE A 111 9.59 -9.24 2.89
CA PHE A 111 8.73 -9.95 3.85
C PHE A 111 9.50 -10.44 5.08
N SER A 112 10.79 -10.80 4.95
CA SER A 112 11.63 -11.04 6.13
C SER A 112 11.80 -9.78 6.99
N SER A 113 11.90 -8.60 6.37
CA SER A 113 11.96 -7.33 7.11
C SER A 113 10.63 -6.99 7.78
N LEU A 114 9.51 -7.34 7.13
CA LEU A 114 8.16 -7.10 7.62
C LEU A 114 7.83 -7.97 8.85
N GLU A 115 8.30 -9.22 8.88
CA GLU A 115 8.14 -10.14 10.03
C GLU A 115 8.88 -9.66 11.28
N LEU A 116 9.94 -8.87 11.14
CA LEU A 116 10.74 -8.33 12.24
C LEU A 116 10.22 -7.00 12.79
N CYS A 117 9.12 -6.50 12.25
CA CYS A 117 8.57 -5.21 12.63
C CYS A 117 7.89 -5.24 14.00
N ASP A 118 8.32 -4.35 14.90
CA ASP A 118 7.61 -4.09 16.15
C ASP A 118 6.24 -3.41 15.90
N ASP A 119 5.30 -3.56 16.83
CA ASP A 119 3.96 -2.97 16.74
C ASP A 119 3.95 -1.44 16.96
N ILE A 120 4.98 -0.89 17.61
CA ILE A 120 5.02 0.49 18.06
C ILE A 120 5.98 1.29 17.20
N VAL A 121 5.53 2.47 16.76
CA VAL A 121 6.30 3.39 15.93
C VAL A 121 6.34 4.75 16.61
N HIS A 122 7.54 5.29 16.82
CA HIS A 122 7.77 6.56 17.51
C HIS A 122 8.33 7.63 16.58
N GLY A 123 7.56 8.70 16.42
CA GLY A 123 7.99 9.92 15.72
C GLY A 123 8.11 9.77 14.19
N PRO A 124 8.31 10.89 13.48
CA PRO A 124 8.24 10.94 12.01
C PRO A 124 9.24 10.02 11.30
N TYR A 125 10.43 9.82 11.87
CA TYR A 125 11.47 8.97 11.26
C TYR A 125 11.06 7.50 11.19
N GLN A 126 10.61 6.92 12.31
CA GLN A 126 10.18 5.51 12.34
C GLN A 126 8.89 5.33 11.54
N VAL A 127 7.99 6.33 11.54
CA VAL A 127 6.79 6.33 10.69
C VAL A 127 7.18 6.28 9.21
N ARG A 128 8.17 7.07 8.79
CA ARG A 128 8.71 7.03 7.42
C ARG A 128 9.25 5.65 7.06
N GLU A 129 10.12 5.08 7.90
CA GLU A 129 10.71 3.76 7.66
C GLU A 129 9.63 2.67 7.53
N ARG A 130 8.66 2.70 8.46
CA ARG A 130 7.52 1.78 8.46
C ARG A 130 6.64 1.95 7.22
N LEU A 131 6.33 3.18 6.86
CA LEU A 131 5.52 3.51 5.70
C LEU A 131 6.18 3.04 4.41
N ASP A 132 7.47 3.34 4.23
CA ASP A 132 8.21 2.92 3.05
C ASP A 132 8.23 1.38 2.92
N LEU A 133 8.37 0.65 4.02
CA LEU A 133 8.33 -0.82 4.02
C LEU A 133 6.94 -1.37 3.70
N VAL A 134 5.88 -0.81 4.28
CA VAL A 134 4.48 -1.19 3.96
C VAL A 134 4.17 -0.91 2.49
N GLN A 135 4.61 0.23 1.96
CA GLN A 135 4.45 0.58 0.55
C GLN A 135 5.24 -0.38 -0.35
N ALA A 136 6.47 -0.76 0.02
CA ALA A 136 7.26 -1.73 -0.73
C ALA A 136 6.57 -3.11 -0.79
N ALA A 137 6.07 -3.60 0.34
CA ALA A 137 5.33 -4.86 0.43
C ALA A 137 4.01 -4.81 -0.36
N TYR A 138 3.29 -3.69 -0.30
CA TYR A 138 2.07 -3.48 -1.07
C TYR A 138 2.35 -3.50 -2.59
N ALA A 139 3.40 -2.80 -3.03
CA ALA A 139 3.84 -2.79 -4.43
C ALA A 139 4.16 -4.21 -4.94
N LEU A 140 4.86 -5.02 -4.15
CA LEU A 140 5.09 -6.43 -4.48
C LEU A 140 3.81 -7.25 -4.55
N VAL A 141 2.89 -7.09 -3.59
CA VAL A 141 1.61 -7.83 -3.63
C VAL A 141 0.81 -7.46 -4.88
N LEU A 142 0.82 -6.20 -5.33
CA LEU A 142 0.22 -5.82 -6.61
C LEU A 142 0.91 -6.54 -7.77
N LEU A 143 2.23 -6.43 -7.86
CA LEU A 143 3.00 -7.04 -8.95
C LEU A 143 2.80 -8.55 -9.03
N MET A 144 2.85 -9.24 -7.90
CA MET A 144 2.58 -10.69 -7.81
C MET A 144 1.16 -11.08 -8.22
N ASN A 145 0.17 -10.20 -8.04
CA ASN A 145 -1.20 -10.48 -8.50
C ASN A 145 -1.34 -10.33 -10.02
N TRP A 146 -0.48 -9.54 -10.66
CA TRP A 146 -0.55 -9.22 -12.08
C TRP A 146 0.36 -10.11 -12.91
N GLU A 147 1.66 -10.10 -12.61
CA GLU A 147 2.70 -10.81 -13.36
C GLU A 147 3.08 -12.15 -12.71
N GLY A 148 2.70 -12.35 -11.45
CA GLY A 148 3.09 -13.54 -10.71
C GLY A 148 2.37 -14.81 -11.18
N SER A 149 3.04 -15.95 -11.00
CA SER A 149 2.46 -17.28 -11.15
C SER A 149 1.25 -17.49 -10.23
N LYS A 150 0.39 -18.48 -10.51
CA LYS A 150 -0.76 -18.82 -9.64
C LYS A 150 -0.36 -19.09 -8.18
N VAL A 151 0.84 -19.62 -7.95
CA VAL A 151 1.40 -19.85 -6.61
C VAL A 151 1.73 -18.52 -5.94
N GLN A 152 2.46 -17.63 -6.61
CA GLN A 152 2.76 -16.28 -6.13
C GLN A 152 1.48 -15.49 -5.85
N GLN A 153 0.52 -15.47 -6.78
CA GLN A 153 -0.78 -14.83 -6.59
C GLN A 153 -1.51 -15.34 -5.33
N THR A 154 -1.50 -16.66 -5.10
CA THR A 154 -2.13 -17.25 -3.92
C THR A 154 -1.40 -16.87 -2.63
N ARG A 155 -0.06 -16.87 -2.65
CA ARG A 155 0.79 -16.46 -1.53
C ARG A 155 0.59 -14.98 -1.18
N ALA A 156 0.59 -14.10 -2.19
CA ALA A 156 0.35 -12.67 -2.06
C ALA A 156 -0.99 -12.39 -1.36
N ARG A 157 -2.06 -13.04 -1.83
CA ARG A 157 -3.40 -12.87 -1.25
C ARG A 157 -3.54 -13.47 0.14
N ARG A 158 -3.05 -14.69 0.38
CA ARG A 158 -3.36 -15.44 1.62
C ARG A 158 -2.43 -15.10 2.78
N ARG A 159 -1.14 -14.95 2.51
CA ARG A 159 -0.10 -14.71 3.52
C ARG A 159 0.25 -13.24 3.58
N TYR A 160 0.93 -12.73 2.56
CA TYR A 160 1.58 -11.42 2.60
C TYR A 160 0.64 -10.26 2.81
N PHE A 161 -0.54 -10.28 2.19
CA PHE A 161 -1.51 -9.22 2.44
C PHE A 161 -1.98 -9.17 3.89
N SER A 162 -2.06 -10.32 4.59
CA SER A 162 -2.38 -10.36 6.02
C SER A 162 -1.28 -9.73 6.87
N GLU A 163 -0.01 -9.95 6.51
CA GLU A 163 1.15 -9.33 7.16
C GLU A 163 1.17 -7.80 6.93
N ILE A 164 0.92 -7.35 5.70
CA ILE A 164 0.79 -5.91 5.37
C ILE A 164 -0.31 -5.26 6.20
N VAL A 165 -1.50 -5.88 6.29
CA VAL A 165 -2.59 -5.36 7.11
C VAL A 165 -2.19 -5.29 8.58
N SER A 166 -1.49 -6.31 9.10
CA SER A 166 -1.00 -6.31 10.49
C SER A 166 -0.04 -5.14 10.74
N VAL A 167 0.99 -5.00 9.91
CA VAL A 167 2.04 -4.00 10.09
C VAL A 167 1.52 -2.58 9.82
N SER A 168 0.61 -2.40 8.86
CA SER A 168 0.04 -1.08 8.56
C SER A 168 -0.78 -0.48 9.71
N ARG A 169 -1.34 -1.31 10.61
CA ARG A 169 -2.02 -0.82 11.83
C ARG A 169 -1.12 0.00 12.74
N SER A 170 0.19 -0.25 12.72
CA SER A 170 1.17 0.56 13.48
C SER A 170 1.22 2.03 13.01
N LEU A 171 0.72 2.34 11.81
CA LEU A 171 0.62 3.69 11.25
C LEU A 171 -0.67 4.42 11.65
N TYR A 172 -1.67 3.72 12.19
CA TYR A 172 -2.97 4.32 12.52
C TYR A 172 -2.85 5.50 13.47
N PRO A 173 -2.09 5.46 14.59
CA PRO A 173 -2.00 6.59 15.51
C PRO A 173 -1.54 7.88 14.82
N PHE A 174 -0.57 7.77 13.90
CA PHE A 174 -0.06 8.90 13.15
C PHE A 174 -1.10 9.43 12.14
N ALA A 175 -1.78 8.53 11.41
CA ALA A 175 -2.83 8.89 10.45
C ALA A 175 -4.10 9.49 11.11
N MET A 176 -4.31 9.23 12.41
CA MET A 176 -5.40 9.78 13.20
C MET A 176 -5.07 11.11 13.86
N ALA A 177 -3.79 11.48 13.96
CA ALA A 177 -3.37 12.67 14.67
C ALA A 177 -3.99 13.94 14.04
N ALA A 178 -4.44 14.85 14.91
CA ALA A 178 -4.96 16.15 14.53
C ALA A 178 -4.10 17.23 15.19
N ASP A 179 -2.94 17.50 14.60
CA ASP A 179 -2.09 18.60 15.06
C ASP A 179 -2.55 19.92 14.42
N THR A 180 -2.68 20.96 15.25
CA THR A 180 -3.04 22.31 14.80
C THR A 180 -1.83 23.11 14.30
N ASN A 181 -0.61 22.69 14.63
CA ASN A 181 0.65 23.34 14.23
C ASN A 181 1.50 22.41 13.35
N GLU A 182 0.86 21.61 12.51
CA GLU A 182 1.54 20.67 11.62
C GLU A 182 2.40 21.42 10.58
N SER A 183 3.63 20.94 10.35
CA SER A 183 4.46 21.45 9.24
C SER A 183 4.02 20.85 7.90
N TRP A 184 4.31 21.51 6.78
CA TRP A 184 4.00 20.96 5.45
C TRP A 184 4.62 19.56 5.21
N GLY A 185 5.82 19.32 5.77
CA GLY A 185 6.47 18.01 5.70
C GLY A 185 5.79 16.93 6.53
N ASP A 186 5.33 17.28 7.73
CA ASP A 186 4.57 16.36 8.60
C ASP A 186 3.19 16.05 8.00
N PHE A 187 2.52 17.09 7.45
CA PHE A 187 1.30 16.96 6.67
C PHE A 187 1.48 15.97 5.52
N ALA A 188 2.53 16.14 4.72
CA ALA A 188 2.83 15.28 3.59
C ALA A 188 3.03 13.82 4.06
N LEU A 189 3.84 13.59 5.09
CA LEU A 189 4.04 12.26 5.66
C LEU A 189 2.72 11.64 6.14
N ARG A 190 1.87 12.42 6.81
CA ARG A 190 0.58 11.94 7.33
C ARG A 190 -0.39 11.61 6.20
N GLU A 191 -0.44 12.42 5.16
CA GLU A 191 -1.25 12.14 3.97
C GLU A 191 -0.76 10.90 3.22
N GLU A 192 0.55 10.69 3.07
CA GLU A 192 1.07 9.44 2.49
C GLU A 192 0.68 8.22 3.34
N CYS A 193 0.68 8.33 4.68
CA CYS A 193 0.15 7.27 5.57
C CYS A 193 -1.34 7.02 5.31
N ILE A 194 -2.17 8.07 5.36
CA ILE A 194 -3.62 7.97 5.15
C ILE A 194 -3.93 7.31 3.80
N ARG A 195 -3.32 7.80 2.73
CA ARG A 195 -3.51 7.27 1.37
C ARG A 195 -3.09 5.81 1.28
N THR A 196 -1.96 5.44 1.88
CA THR A 196 -1.51 4.03 1.94
C THR A 196 -2.51 3.14 2.66
N LEU A 197 -3.09 3.59 3.77
CA LEU A 197 -4.11 2.85 4.52
C LEU A 197 -5.42 2.72 3.73
N LEU A 198 -5.84 3.78 3.03
CA LEU A 198 -7.01 3.75 2.14
C LEU A 198 -6.82 2.74 1.00
N TYR A 199 -5.66 2.75 0.34
CA TYR A 199 -5.34 1.78 -0.71
C TYR A 199 -5.22 0.33 -0.18
N THR A 200 -4.67 0.16 1.02
CA THR A 200 -4.64 -1.16 1.69
C THR A 200 -6.08 -1.67 1.92
N PHE A 201 -6.98 -0.80 2.38
CA PHE A 201 -8.39 -1.16 2.54
C PHE A 201 -9.09 -1.47 1.21
N LEU A 202 -8.83 -0.67 0.16
CA LEU A 202 -9.34 -0.93 -1.18
C LEU A 202 -8.87 -2.28 -1.73
N LEU A 203 -7.62 -2.67 -1.47
CA LEU A 203 -7.10 -3.96 -1.87
C LEU A 203 -7.78 -5.11 -1.08
N ASP A 204 -8.09 -4.91 0.21
CA ASP A 204 -8.90 -5.88 0.97
C ASP A 204 -10.30 -6.02 0.36
N CYS A 205 -10.96 -4.92 -0.01
CA CYS A 205 -12.23 -4.94 -0.73
C CYS A 205 -12.11 -5.75 -2.04
N ALA A 206 -11.09 -5.47 -2.85
CA ALA A 206 -10.86 -6.17 -4.12
C ALA A 206 -10.65 -7.68 -3.91
N PHE A 207 -9.88 -8.09 -2.90
CA PHE A 207 -9.70 -9.52 -2.60
C PHE A 207 -10.97 -10.20 -2.08
N VAL A 208 -11.84 -9.49 -1.37
CA VAL A 208 -13.14 -10.01 -0.94
C VAL A 208 -14.07 -10.19 -2.14
N ILE A 209 -14.16 -9.18 -3.01
CA ILE A 209 -15.08 -9.13 -4.16
C ILE A 209 -14.64 -10.11 -5.26
N PHE A 210 -13.37 -10.04 -5.70
CA PHE A 210 -12.91 -10.77 -6.88
C PHE A 210 -12.32 -12.15 -6.57
N HIS A 211 -11.77 -12.36 -5.38
CA HIS A 211 -11.06 -13.60 -5.03
C HIS A 211 -11.71 -14.40 -3.92
N ASN A 212 -12.89 -14.00 -3.49
CA ASN A 212 -13.60 -14.59 -2.38
C ASN A 212 -12.79 -14.76 -1.09
N SER A 213 -11.89 -13.81 -0.82
CA SER A 213 -11.13 -13.81 0.42
C SER A 213 -12.00 -13.45 1.63
N VAL A 214 -11.55 -13.85 2.82
CA VAL A 214 -12.10 -13.34 4.08
C VAL A 214 -11.62 -11.88 4.24
N PRO A 215 -12.51 -10.94 4.63
CA PRO A 215 -12.11 -9.58 4.97
C PRO A 215 -11.05 -9.56 6.06
N ARG A 216 -9.96 -8.83 5.85
CA ARG A 216 -8.89 -8.66 6.85
C ARG A 216 -8.97 -7.34 7.59
N MET A 217 -9.72 -6.39 7.03
CA MET A 217 -9.98 -5.11 7.64
C MET A 217 -11.47 -4.92 7.96
N VAL A 218 -11.79 -4.65 9.22
CA VAL A 218 -13.18 -4.44 9.69
C VAL A 218 -13.53 -2.97 9.68
N VAL A 219 -14.77 -2.61 9.32
CA VAL A 219 -15.18 -1.21 9.16
C VAL A 219 -14.97 -0.37 10.43
N THR A 220 -15.19 -0.97 11.60
CA THR A 220 -15.06 -0.28 12.90
C THR A 220 -13.62 0.11 13.26
N GLU A 221 -12.62 -0.51 12.64
CA GLU A 221 -11.20 -0.19 12.87
C GLU A 221 -10.71 0.97 11.98
N LEU A 222 -11.48 1.38 10.97
CA LEU A 222 -11.08 2.38 9.95
C LEU A 222 -11.17 3.81 10.49
N ARG A 223 -10.47 4.08 11.59
CA ARG A 223 -10.53 5.36 12.31
C ARG A 223 -9.48 6.38 11.85
N PHE A 224 -8.63 6.02 10.89
CA PHE A 224 -7.78 6.99 10.22
C PHE A 224 -8.63 7.97 9.38
N ARG A 225 -8.07 9.17 9.17
CA ARG A 225 -8.74 10.26 8.46
C ARG A 225 -8.96 9.93 6.98
N LEU A 226 -9.90 10.65 6.35
CA LEU A 226 -10.00 10.73 4.90
C LEU A 226 -8.78 11.48 4.32
N ALA A 227 -8.41 11.16 3.08
CA ALA A 227 -7.35 11.87 2.37
C ALA A 227 -7.77 13.31 2.04
N SER A 228 -6.82 14.23 2.03
CA SER A 228 -7.07 15.57 1.51
C SER A 228 -7.34 15.56 0.00
N SER A 229 -7.72 16.73 -0.53
CA SER A 229 -7.78 16.92 -1.99
C SER A 229 -6.40 16.71 -2.63
N GLU A 230 -6.38 16.39 -3.92
CA GLU A 230 -5.14 16.21 -4.67
C GLU A 230 -4.34 17.50 -4.77
N GLU A 231 -5.00 18.66 -4.86
CA GLU A 231 -4.34 19.96 -4.94
C GLU A 231 -3.61 20.30 -3.65
N LEU A 232 -4.24 20.04 -2.50
CA LEU A 232 -3.61 20.27 -1.20
C LEU A 232 -2.48 19.25 -0.96
N PHE A 233 -2.71 17.99 -1.34
CA PHE A 233 -1.68 16.98 -1.22
C PHE A 233 -0.49 17.34 -2.09
N LEU A 234 -0.66 17.70 -3.36
CA LEU A 234 0.44 17.97 -4.29
C LEU A 234 0.96 19.42 -4.26
N ALA A 235 0.59 20.20 -3.25
CA ALA A 235 1.09 21.56 -3.07
C ALA A 235 2.63 21.54 -3.08
N PRO A 236 3.32 22.35 -3.91
CA PRO A 236 4.77 22.20 -4.15
C PRO A 236 5.66 22.73 -3.03
N ASP A 237 5.12 23.63 -2.21
CA ASP A 237 5.85 24.34 -1.15
C ASP A 237 4.93 24.70 0.03
N PRO A 238 5.50 25.03 1.20
CA PRO A 238 4.73 25.38 2.39
C PRO A 238 3.79 26.59 2.19
N GLU A 239 4.20 27.58 1.40
CA GLU A 239 3.42 28.79 1.14
C GLU A 239 2.14 28.48 0.35
N THR A 240 2.27 27.71 -0.72
CA THR A 240 1.15 27.25 -1.55
C THR A 240 0.22 26.34 -0.74
N TRP A 241 0.79 25.43 0.06
CA TRP A 241 0.01 24.58 0.96
C TRP A 241 -0.80 25.39 1.97
N ALA A 242 -0.19 26.41 2.59
CA ALA A 242 -0.89 27.29 3.53
C ALA A 242 -2.03 28.07 2.86
N ALA A 243 -1.86 28.50 1.61
CA ALA A 243 -2.89 29.19 0.84
C ALA A 243 -4.07 28.27 0.44
N LEU A 244 -3.83 26.96 0.31
CA LEU A 244 -4.83 25.96 -0.06
C LEU A 244 -5.57 25.33 1.14
N GLN A 245 -5.14 25.63 2.38
CA GLN A 245 -5.74 25.08 3.59
C GLN A 245 -7.27 25.29 3.62
N PRO A 246 -8.08 24.21 3.59
CA PRO A 246 -9.53 24.31 3.55
C PRO A 246 -10.11 24.60 4.95
N ASN A 247 -11.43 24.80 5.01
CA ASN A 247 -12.18 24.80 6.26
C ASN A 247 -11.93 23.49 7.05
N VAL A 248 -11.49 23.65 8.31
CA VAL A 248 -10.95 22.64 9.25
C VAL A 248 -11.83 21.38 9.44
N HIS A 249 -13.12 21.44 9.13
CA HIS A 249 -14.08 20.37 9.45
C HIS A 249 -13.95 19.11 8.57
N ILE A 250 -13.64 19.23 7.27
CA ILE A 250 -13.59 18.08 6.33
C ILE A 250 -12.38 17.19 6.63
N GLN A 251 -11.28 17.82 7.06
CA GLN A 251 -10.02 17.15 7.30
C GLN A 251 -10.07 16.18 8.48
N ARG A 252 -10.93 16.39 9.47
CA ARG A 252 -10.96 15.55 10.69
C ARG A 252 -11.88 14.33 10.58
N THR A 253 -12.67 14.22 9.52
CA THR A 253 -13.57 13.10 9.31
C THR A 253 -12.77 11.81 9.08
N THR A 254 -13.05 10.80 9.87
CA THR A 254 -12.48 9.45 9.70
C THR A 254 -13.23 8.67 8.64
N LEU A 255 -12.58 7.66 8.05
CA LEU A 255 -13.25 6.77 7.09
C LEU A 255 -14.48 6.09 7.72
N TYR A 256 -14.35 5.61 8.97
CA TYR A 256 -15.47 5.04 9.73
C TYR A 256 -16.65 6.01 9.84
N GLN A 257 -16.42 7.26 10.24
CA GLN A 257 -17.49 8.26 10.34
C GLN A 257 -18.16 8.55 8.99
N ALA A 258 -17.38 8.64 7.92
CA ALA A 258 -17.93 8.88 6.58
C ALA A 258 -18.79 7.70 6.10
N ILE A 259 -18.38 6.47 6.39
CA ILE A 259 -19.17 5.26 6.14
C ILE A 259 -20.45 5.29 6.97
N ASP A 260 -20.35 5.58 8.27
CA ASP A 260 -21.50 5.64 9.17
C ASP A 260 -22.54 6.66 8.67
N MET A 261 -22.09 7.87 8.29
CA MET A 261 -22.94 8.90 7.68
C MET A 261 -23.61 8.44 6.37
N MET A 262 -22.92 7.66 5.53
CA MET A 262 -23.52 7.14 4.30
C MET A 262 -24.59 6.07 4.59
N MET A 263 -24.47 5.37 5.72
CA MET A 263 -25.39 4.30 6.11
C MET A 263 -26.62 4.82 6.89
N THR A 264 -26.67 6.11 7.26
CA THR A 264 -27.86 6.73 7.87
C THR A 264 -28.94 7.06 6.84
N GLU A 265 -30.21 6.94 7.22
CA GLU A 265 -31.37 7.18 6.33
C GLU A 265 -31.48 8.65 5.85
N GLU A 266 -31.05 9.61 6.66
CA GLU A 266 -31.07 11.03 6.34
C GLU A 266 -29.67 11.65 6.51
N ILE A 267 -29.12 12.19 5.41
CA ILE A 267 -27.85 12.92 5.43
C ILE A 267 -28.18 14.42 5.57
N GLY A 268 -27.83 14.98 6.72
CA GLY A 268 -28.02 16.42 6.97
C GLY A 268 -27.17 17.31 6.05
N PRO A 269 -27.53 18.61 5.94
CA PRO A 269 -26.87 19.53 5.00
C PRO A 269 -25.38 19.77 5.31
N GLU A 270 -24.95 19.66 6.57
CA GLU A 270 -23.52 19.77 6.92
C GLU A 270 -22.73 18.51 6.55
N GLN A 271 -23.33 17.33 6.69
CA GLN A 271 -22.73 16.07 6.25
C GLN A 271 -22.61 16.03 4.72
N TRP A 272 -23.59 16.58 4.00
CA TRP A 272 -23.56 16.65 2.54
C TRP A 272 -22.36 17.45 2.00
N LYS A 273 -22.00 18.55 2.66
CA LYS A 273 -20.81 19.35 2.33
C LYS A 273 -19.50 18.56 2.42
N ILE A 274 -19.45 17.53 3.26
CA ILE A 274 -18.27 16.65 3.35
C ILE A 274 -18.17 15.85 2.04
N PHE A 275 -19.26 15.20 1.62
CA PHE A 275 -19.30 14.37 0.42
C PHE A 275 -19.07 15.17 -0.88
N GLU A 276 -19.62 16.38 -1.00
CA GLU A 276 -19.42 17.26 -2.17
C GLU A 276 -17.95 17.61 -2.42
N LYS A 277 -17.13 17.60 -1.37
CA LYS A 277 -15.72 18.01 -1.41
C LYS A 277 -14.75 16.84 -1.30
N MET A 278 -15.25 15.60 -1.31
CA MET A 278 -14.38 14.42 -1.23
C MET A 278 -13.59 14.22 -2.51
N SER A 279 -12.32 13.80 -2.34
CA SER A 279 -11.52 13.31 -3.45
C SER A 279 -12.10 12.01 -4.02
N LEU A 280 -11.75 11.70 -5.27
CA LEU A 280 -12.13 10.45 -5.92
C LEU A 280 -11.71 9.23 -5.09
N LEU A 281 -10.52 9.27 -4.46
CA LEU A 281 -10.02 8.22 -3.59
C LEU A 281 -10.97 7.96 -2.41
N ASN A 282 -11.39 9.03 -1.71
CA ASN A 282 -12.31 8.89 -0.57
C ASN A 282 -13.65 8.33 -1.01
N THR A 283 -14.23 8.89 -2.08
CA THR A 283 -15.50 8.44 -2.64
C THR A 283 -15.44 6.96 -3.04
N PHE A 284 -14.41 6.58 -3.81
CA PHE A 284 -14.22 5.19 -4.24
C PHE A 284 -14.04 4.23 -3.06
N THR A 285 -13.34 4.67 -2.00
CA THR A 285 -13.15 3.89 -0.77
C THR A 285 -14.47 3.64 -0.05
N ILE A 286 -15.29 4.68 0.11
CA ILE A 286 -16.57 4.61 0.83
C ILE A 286 -17.57 3.72 0.06
N ILE A 287 -17.71 3.89 -1.26
CA ILE A 287 -18.65 3.08 -2.06
C ILE A 287 -18.24 1.61 -2.20
N SER A 288 -16.96 1.28 -1.95
CA SER A 288 -16.49 -0.11 -1.94
C SER A 288 -16.97 -0.90 -0.72
N VAL A 289 -17.41 -0.21 0.35
CA VAL A 289 -17.80 -0.82 1.62
C VAL A 289 -19.09 -1.64 1.49
N PRO A 290 -20.20 -1.13 0.92
CA PRO A 290 -21.41 -1.94 0.70
C PRO A 290 -21.13 -3.21 -0.11
N ALA A 291 -20.34 -3.12 -1.18
CA ALA A 291 -19.98 -4.28 -2.00
C ALA A 291 -19.24 -5.34 -1.17
N LYS A 292 -18.25 -4.93 -0.36
CA LYS A 292 -17.55 -5.80 0.58
C LYS A 292 -18.49 -6.46 1.60
N LEU A 293 -19.40 -5.67 2.20
CA LEU A 293 -20.35 -6.16 3.22
C LEU A 293 -21.37 -7.14 2.63
N LEU A 294 -21.91 -6.86 1.44
CA LEU A 294 -22.85 -7.74 0.74
C LEU A 294 -22.22 -9.07 0.35
N THR A 295 -21.02 -9.03 -0.23
CA THR A 295 -20.29 -10.25 -0.59
C THR A 295 -19.96 -11.10 0.65
N HIS A 296 -19.68 -10.47 1.78
CA HIS A 296 -19.44 -11.16 3.04
C HIS A 296 -20.73 -11.75 3.64
N SER A 297 -21.82 -10.98 3.70
CA SER A 297 -23.09 -11.41 4.30
C SER A 297 -23.77 -12.53 3.53
N GLN A 298 -23.77 -12.48 2.19
CA GLN A 298 -24.28 -13.57 1.34
C GLN A 298 -23.61 -14.91 1.66
N ARG A 299 -22.32 -14.91 2.00
CA ARG A 299 -21.58 -16.12 2.39
C ARG A 299 -22.00 -16.65 3.75
N PHE A 300 -22.18 -15.77 4.74
CA PHE A 300 -22.67 -16.18 6.06
C PHE A 300 -24.04 -16.85 5.94
N THR A 301 -24.94 -16.26 5.14
CA THR A 301 -26.28 -16.83 4.91
C THR A 301 -26.23 -18.20 4.23
N ILE A 302 -25.40 -18.38 3.18
CA ILE A 302 -25.25 -19.67 2.48
C ILE A 302 -24.59 -20.73 3.37
N SER A 303 -23.56 -20.36 4.14
CA SER A 303 -22.89 -21.30 5.05
C SER A 303 -23.84 -21.75 6.16
N PHE A 304 -24.62 -20.83 6.73
CA PHE A 304 -25.58 -21.13 7.79
C PHE A 304 -26.73 -22.01 7.29
N SER A 305 -27.30 -21.74 6.10
CA SER A 305 -28.33 -22.59 5.50
C SER A 305 -27.83 -24.01 5.24
N THR A 306 -26.59 -24.15 4.74
CA THR A 306 -25.96 -25.45 4.50
C THR A 306 -25.72 -26.24 5.80
N ILE A 307 -25.32 -25.57 6.88
CA ILE A 307 -25.14 -26.19 8.21
C ILE A 307 -26.49 -26.65 8.77
N MET A 308 -27.52 -25.81 8.66
CA MET A 308 -28.88 -26.14 9.11
C MET A 308 -29.47 -27.34 8.34
N ASP A 309 -29.28 -27.40 7.03
CA ASP A 309 -29.72 -28.53 6.20
C ASP A 309 -28.97 -29.83 6.54
N ARG A 310 -27.66 -29.75 6.81
CA ARG A 310 -26.88 -30.91 7.27
C ARG A 310 -27.32 -31.39 8.65
N SER A 311 -27.58 -30.47 9.58
CA SER A 311 -28.11 -30.81 10.90
C SER A 311 -29.47 -31.49 10.77
N ARG A 312 -30.37 -30.95 9.93
CA ARG A 312 -31.71 -31.50 9.72
C ARG A 312 -31.70 -32.88 9.09
N LYS A 313 -30.79 -33.16 8.14
CA LYS A 313 -30.60 -34.49 7.56
C LYS A 313 -30.08 -35.50 8.59
N ARG A 314 -29.15 -35.09 9.47
CA ARG A 314 -28.63 -35.94 10.54
C ARG A 314 -29.71 -36.32 11.55
N SER A 315 -30.60 -35.39 11.89
CA SER A 315 -31.75 -35.64 12.78
C SER A 315 -32.85 -36.52 12.19
N GLN A 316 -32.78 -36.86 10.89
CA GLN A 316 -33.72 -37.75 10.21
C GLN A 316 -33.15 -39.16 9.99
N GLU A 317 -31.85 -39.36 10.28
CA GLU A 317 -31.15 -40.64 10.16
C GLU A 317 -30.94 -41.35 11.51
N ASP A 318 -31.27 -40.67 12.62
CA ASP A 318 -31.32 -41.21 14.00
C ASP A 318 -32.79 -41.45 14.43
#